data_AF-A0A238L6J0-F1
#
_entry.id   AF-A0A238L6J0-F1
#
_cell.length_a   1.000
_cell.length_b   1.000
_cell.length_c   1.000
_cell.angle_alpha   90.00
_cell.angle_beta   90.00
_cell.angle_gamma   90.00
#
_symmetry.space_group_name_H-M   'P 1'
#
loop_
_entity.id
_entity.type
_entity.pdbx_description
1 polymer ?
#
loop_
_entity_poly.entity_id
_entity_poly.type
_entity_poly.pdbx_seq_one_letter_code
_entity_poly.pdbx_strand_id
1 'polypeptide(L)' 'MIEDLKTRLNELKAEIETASDDERDSLMEHVEQAALALEAQGASVPGWAKALIASRVDENVEDMFDNMPV' A
#
# COMPACT_ATOMS: atom_id res chain seq x y z
N MET A 1 4.22 -18.98 2.94
CA MET A 1 3.27 -17.96 3.46
C MET A 1 3.88 -16.56 3.41
N ILE A 2 5.01 -16.28 4.09
CA ILE A 2 5.74 -15.00 3.94
C ILE A 2 6.28 -14.80 2.52
N GLU A 3 6.87 -15.84 1.91
CA GLU A 3 7.36 -15.78 0.52
C GLU A 3 6.23 -15.56 -0.48
N ASP A 4 5.06 -16.14 -0.21
CA ASP A 4 3.85 -15.99 -1.03
C ASP A 4 3.36 -14.54 -1.03
N LEU A 5 3.31 -13.90 0.14
CA LEU A 5 2.98 -12.48 0.27
C LEU A 5 4.00 -11.57 -0.40
N LYS A 6 5.29 -11.91 -0.37
CA LYS A 6 6.33 -11.15 -1.08
C LYS A 6 6.19 -11.29 -2.59
N THR A 7 5.87 -12.48 -3.08
CA THR A 7 5.55 -12.70 -4.50
C THR A 7 4.32 -11.88 -4.88
N ARG A 8 3.24 -11.97 -4.10
CA ARG A 8 2.01 -11.21 -4.35
C ARG A 8 2.24 -9.70 -4.35
N LEU A 9 3.07 -9.17 -3.46
CA LEU A 9 3.46 -7.76 -3.46
C LEU A 9 4.20 -7.35 -4.73
N ASN A 10 5.11 -8.19 -5.24
CA ASN A 10 5.79 -7.90 -6.50
C ASN A 10 4.84 -7.96 -7.71
N GLU A 11 3.90 -8.91 -7.71
CA GLU A 11 2.85 -8.97 -8.74
C GLU A 11 1.98 -7.71 -8.70
N LEU A 12 1.46 -7.35 -7.52
CA LEU A 12 0.67 -6.13 -7.32
C LEU A 12 1.43 -4.87 -7.75
N LYS A 13 2.74 -4.81 -7.51
CA LYS A 13 3.58 -3.71 -7.99
C LYS A 13 3.56 -3.62 -9.53
N ALA A 14 3.79 -4.73 -10.21
CA ALA A 14 3.77 -4.77 -11.68
C ALA A 14 2.36 -4.44 -12.24
N GLU A 15 1.31 -4.90 -11.56
CA GLU A 15 -0.07 -4.54 -11.88
C GLU A 15 -0.28 -3.03 -11.75
N ILE A 16 0.14 -2.40 -10.64
CA ILE A 16 0.03 -0.95 -10.41
C ILE A 16 0.77 -0.11 -11.46
N GLU A 17 1.95 -0.56 -11.90
CA GLU A 17 2.75 0.13 -12.92
C GLU A 17 2.07 0.15 -14.30
N THR A 18 1.14 -0.79 -14.55
CA THR A 18 0.42 -0.91 -15.83
C THR A 18 -1.06 -0.57 -15.73
N ALA A 19 -1.60 -0.46 -14.52
CA ALA A 19 -2.99 -0.17 -14.23
C ALA A 19 -3.36 1.30 -14.46
N SER A 20 -4.62 1.49 -14.85
CA SER A 20 -5.26 2.82 -14.92
C SER A 20 -5.53 3.34 -13.50
N ASP A 21 -5.70 4.66 -13.35
CA ASP A 21 -5.91 5.29 -12.04
C ASP A 21 -7.06 4.69 -11.21
N ASP A 22 -8.16 4.27 -11.86
CA ASP A 22 -9.29 3.61 -11.19
C ASP A 22 -8.92 2.22 -10.61
N GLU A 23 -8.16 1.43 -11.37
CA GLU A 23 -7.68 0.11 -10.95
C GLU A 23 -6.54 0.21 -9.93
N ARG A 24 -5.73 1.28 -10.03
CA ARG A 24 -4.62 1.56 -9.14
C ARG A 24 -5.10 1.68 -7.70
N ASP A 25 -6.22 2.34 -7.45
CA ASP A 25 -6.72 2.53 -6.08
C ASP A 25 -7.09 1.21 -5.39
N SER A 26 -7.75 0.30 -6.13
CA SER A 26 -8.08 -1.04 -5.63
C SER A 26 -6.84 -1.93 -5.45
N LEU A 27 -5.86 -1.84 -6.36
CA LEU A 27 -4.58 -2.54 -6.22
C LEU A 27 -3.77 -2.02 -5.04
N MET A 28 -3.84 -0.71 -4.74
CA MET A 28 -3.20 -0.09 -3.60
C MET A 28 -3.78 -0.58 -2.28
N GLU A 29 -5.10 -0.77 -2.18
CA GLU A 29 -5.71 -1.43 -1.01
C GLU A 29 -5.17 -2.85 -0.82
N HIS A 30 -5.01 -3.61 -1.89
CA HIS A 30 -4.43 -4.96 -1.81
C HIS A 30 -2.96 -4.94 -1.38
N VAL A 31 -2.17 -3.95 -1.82
CA VAL A 31 -0.77 -3.76 -1.37
C VAL A 31 -0.72 -3.48 0.12
N GLU A 32 -1.61 -2.63 0.64
CA GLU A 32 -1.69 -2.33 2.06
C GLU A 32 -2.05 -3.57 2.89
N GLN A 33 -3.08 -4.32 2.46
CA GLN A 33 -3.47 -5.57 3.13
C GLN A 33 -2.33 -6.59 3.16
N ALA A 34 -1.61 -6.76 2.04
CA ALA A 34 -0.47 -7.67 1.96
C ALA A 34 0.71 -7.22 2.83
N ALA A 35 0.96 -5.91 2.90
CA ALA A 35 1.97 -5.32 3.77
C ALA A 35 1.64 -5.54 5.25
N LEU A 36 0.41 -5.25 5.67
CA LEU A 36 -0.06 -5.49 7.04
C LEU A 36 0.02 -6.97 7.41
N ALA A 37 -0.33 -7.88 6.48
CA ALA A 37 -0.21 -9.31 6.69
C ALA A 37 1.24 -9.80 6.84
N LEU A 38 2.21 -9.14 6.18
CA LEU A 38 3.64 -9.39 6.39
C LEU A 38 4.09 -8.91 7.77
N GLU A 39 3.71 -7.70 8.19
CA GLU A 39 4.07 -7.18 9.52
C GLU A 39 3.45 -8.02 10.64
N ALA A 40 2.20 -8.45 10.47
CA ALA A 40 1.51 -9.35 11.40
C ALA A 40 2.21 -10.71 11.56
N GLN A 41 2.93 -11.16 10.52
CA GLN A 41 3.76 -12.37 10.54
C GLN A 41 5.20 -12.11 11.05
N GLY A 42 5.51 -10.88 11.48
CA GLY A 42 6.85 -10.49 11.92
C GLY A 42 7.86 -10.34 10.77
N ALA A 43 7.38 -10.29 9.52
CA ALA A 43 8.21 -10.09 8.35
C ALA A 43 8.34 -8.60 8.01
N SER A 44 9.50 -8.20 7.54
CA SER A 44 9.74 -6.82 7.12
C SER A 44 9.04 -6.54 5.78
N VAL A 45 8.23 -5.49 5.74
CA VAL A 45 7.59 -4.98 4.52
C VAL A 45 8.64 -4.27 3.66
N PRO A 46 8.63 -4.48 2.33
CA PRO A 46 9.54 -3.79 1.42
C PRO A 46 9.43 -2.26 1.54
N GLY A 47 10.56 -1.55 1.52
CA GLY A 47 10.58 -0.09 1.63
C GLY A 47 9.79 0.63 0.53
N TRP A 48 9.77 0.07 -0.68
CA TRP A 48 8.95 0.61 -1.79
C TRP A 48 7.45 0.52 -1.49
N ALA A 49 6.99 -0.54 -0.82
CA ALA A 49 5.57 -0.73 -0.50
C ALA A 49 5.14 0.25 0.60
N LYS A 50 5.99 0.45 1.62
CA LYS A 50 5.77 1.49 2.64
C LYS A 50 5.73 2.89 2.03
N ALA A 51 6.64 3.21 1.12
CA ALA A 51 6.66 4.51 0.44
C ALA A 51 5.43 4.73 -0.43
N LEU A 52 4.96 3.69 -1.12
CA LEU A 52 3.77 3.72 -1.95
C LEU A 52 2.51 4.01 -1.09
N ILE A 53 2.32 3.25 0.00
CA ILE A 53 1.21 3.45 0.94
C ILE A 53 1.28 4.85 1.56
N ALA A 54 2.46 5.28 2.01
CA ALA A 54 2.65 6.60 2.60
C ALA A 54 2.29 7.74 1.62
N SER A 55 2.62 7.60 0.34
CA SER A 55 2.29 8.61 -0.68
C SER A 55 0.78 8.77 -0.86
N ARG A 56 0.03 7.65 -0.88
CA ARG A 56 -1.44 7.66 -0.93
C ARG A 56 -2.06 8.26 0.34
N VAL A 57 -1.47 7.96 1.49
CA VAL A 57 -1.94 8.52 2.77
C VAL A 57 -1.69 10.02 2.82
N ASP A 58 -0.51 10.53 2.43
CA ASP A 58 -0.22 11.97 2.40
C ASP A 58 -1.22 12.75 1.51
N GLU A 59 -1.53 12.24 0.31
CA GLU A 59 -2.55 12.83 -0.57
C GLU A 59 -3.96 12.86 0.06
N ASN A 60 -4.30 11.86 0.87
CA ASN A 60 -5.59 11.77 1.55
C ASN A 60 -5.62 12.52 2.90
N VAL A 61 -4.44 12.79 3.47
CA VAL A 61 -4.22 13.41 4.78
C VAL A 61 -4.26 14.94 4.67
N GLU A 62 -3.83 15.53 3.54
CA GLU A 62 -4.03 16.96 3.28
C GLU A 62 -5.53 17.36 3.25
N ASP A 63 -6.45 16.42 2.99
CA ASP A 63 -7.91 16.64 3.04
C ASP A 63 -8.51 16.47 4.46
N MET A 64 -7.84 15.73 5.34
CA MET A 64 -8.34 15.40 6.69
C MET A 64 -7.80 16.29 7.83
N PHE A 65 -6.67 16.98 7.63
CA PHE A 65 -6.11 17.86 8.66
C PHE A 65 -6.82 19.21 8.78
N ASP A 66 -7.77 19.54 7.89
CA ASP A 66 -8.62 20.75 8.00
C ASP A 66 -9.72 20.63 9.07
N ASN A 67 -9.88 19.47 9.73
CA ASN A 67 -10.96 19.23 10.69
C ASN A 67 -10.50 18.81 12.11
N MET A 68 -9.27 19.15 12.51
CA MET A 68 -8.93 19.16 13.93
C MET A 68 -9.37 20.49 14.55
N PRO A 69 -10.34 20.51 15.49
CA PRO A 69 -10.64 21.72 16.24
C PRO A 69 -9.45 22.07 17.13
N VAL A 70 -9.00 23.32 17.07
CA VAL A 70 -8.01 23.91 17.99
C VAL A 70 -8.44 23.83 19.45
#